data_AF-A0A838REC1-F1
#
_entry.id   AF-A0A838REC1-F1
#
_cell.length_a   1.000
_cell.length_b   1.000
_cell.length_c   1.000
_cell.angle_alpha   90.00
_cell.angle_beta   90.00
_cell.angle_gamma   90.00
#
_symmetry.space_group_name_H-M   'P 1'
#
loop_
_entity.id
_entity.type
_entity.pdbx_description
1 polymer ?
#
loop_
_entity_poly.entity_id
_entity_poly.type
_entity_poly.pdbx_seq_one_letter_code
_entity_poly.pdbx_strand_id
1 'polypeptide(L)' 'MSDEVARRFAAGFYRGLGFGQSVQTAFELGRNELAMRFAAEKSIPQLLVQPGVDASTLRLI' A
#
# COMPACT_ATOMS: atom_id res chain seq x y z
N MET A 1 -15.75 -5.63 9.07
CA MET A 1 -15.50 -4.45 8.21
C MET A 1 -14.01 -4.20 8.00
N SER A 2 -13.16 -4.33 9.02
CA SER A 2 -11.69 -4.21 8.88
C SER A 2 -11.05 -5.24 7.91
N ASP A 3 -11.56 -6.48 7.85
CA ASP A 3 -11.01 -7.52 6.96
C ASP A 3 -11.12 -7.21 5.47
N GLU A 4 -12.24 -6.64 4.99
CA GLU A 4 -12.39 -6.30 3.58
C GLU A 4 -11.46 -5.14 3.18
N VAL A 5 -11.27 -4.17 4.08
CA VAL A 5 -10.32 -3.06 3.89
C VAL A 5 -8.90 -3.60 3.78
N ALA A 6 -8.49 -4.47 4.72
CA ALA A 6 -7.18 -5.11 4.69
C ALA A 6 -6.95 -5.93 3.41
N ARG A 7 -7.96 -6.70 2.99
CA ARG A 7 -7.90 -7.52 1.77
C ARG A 7 -7.78 -6.68 0.51
N ARG A 8 -8.50 -5.56 0.43
CA ARG A 8 -8.44 -4.61 -0.71
C ARG A 8 -7.10 -3.91 -0.80
N PHE A 9 -6.61 -3.40 0.33
CA PHE A 9 -5.27 -2.84 0.42
C PHE A 9 -4.21 -3.84 -0.02
N ALA A 10 -4.26 -5.06 0.51
CA ALA A 10 -3.33 -6.14 0.16
C ALA A 10 -3.36 -6.46 -1.33
N ALA A 11 -4.54 -6.47 -1.96
CA ALA A 11 -4.66 -6.73 -3.40
C ALA A 11 -3.95 -5.68 -4.27
N GLY A 12 -4.02 -4.39 -3.91
CA GLY A 12 -3.27 -3.33 -4.61
C GLY A 12 -1.77 -3.37 -4.29
N PHE A 13 -1.44 -3.55 -3.01
CA PHE A 13 -0.06 -3.58 -2.53
C PHE A 13 0.75 -4.72 -3.13
N TYR A 14 0.29 -5.97 -2.97
CA TYR A 14 1.01 -7.13 -3.48
C TYR A 14 1.05 -7.19 -5.01
N ARG A 15 0.06 -6.59 -5.70
CA ARG A 15 0.12 -6.41 -7.14
C ARG A 15 1.28 -5.49 -7.55
N GLY A 16 1.44 -4.35 -6.88
CA GLY A 16 2.57 -3.45 -7.12
C GLY A 16 3.91 -4.13 -6.90
N LEU A 17 4.05 -4.86 -5.78
CA LEU A 17 5.25 -5.64 -5.50
C LEU A 17 5.52 -6.72 -6.56
N GLY A 18 4.50 -7.49 -6.94
CA GLY A 18 4.61 -8.53 -7.97
C GLY A 18 4.98 -8.01 -9.36
N PHE A 19 4.69 -6.75 -9.66
CA PHE A 19 5.13 -6.06 -10.88
C PHE A 19 6.50 -5.37 -10.76
N GLY A 20 7.25 -5.63 -9.68
CA GLY A 20 8.58 -5.05 -9.47
C GLY A 20 8.57 -3.54 -9.21
N GLN A 21 7.42 -2.98 -8.79
CA GLN A 21 7.35 -1.58 -8.37
C GLN A 21 8.09 -1.37 -7.04
N SER A 22 8.43 -0.11 -6.75
CA SER A 22 8.99 0.21 -5.44
C SER A 22 7.96 0.04 -4.32
N VAL A 23 8.44 -0.11 -3.08
CA VAL A 23 7.59 -0.22 -1.89
C VAL A 23 6.65 0.99 -1.77
N GLN A 24 7.14 2.19 -2.08
CA GLN A 24 6.31 3.42 -2.11
C GLN A 24 5.16 3.29 -3.13
N THR A 25 5.47 2.95 -4.38
CA THR A 25 4.45 2.84 -5.44
C THR A 25 3.46 1.72 -5.16
N ALA A 26 3.92 0.57 -4.67
CA ALA A 26 3.04 -0.51 -4.24
C ALA A 26 2.08 -0.05 -3.12
N PHE A 27 2.57 0.69 -2.14
CA PHE A 27 1.75 1.22 -1.04
C PHE A 27 0.68 2.19 -1.52
N GLU A 28 1.01 3.07 -2.46
CA GLU A 28 0.06 4.00 -3.10
C GLU A 28 -1.02 3.27 -3.88
N LEU A 29 -0.68 2.19 -4.59
CA LEU A 29 -1.67 1.32 -5.25
C LEU A 29 -2.64 0.70 -4.23
N GLY A 30 -2.12 0.20 -3.11
CA GLY A 30 -2.95 -0.30 -2.00
C GLY A 30 -3.90 0.78 -1.45
N ARG A 31 -3.45 2.02 -1.30
CA ARG A 31 -4.29 3.15 -0.85
C ARG A 31 -5.36 3.55 -1.86
N ASN A 32 -5.04 3.52 -3.15
CA ASN A 32 -6.00 3.85 -4.22
C ASN A 32 -7.18 2.86 -4.24
N GLU A 33 -6.94 1.57 -3.97
CA GLU A 33 -8.00 0.56 -3.83
C GLU A 33 -8.96 0.86 -2.67
N LEU A 34 -8.52 1.59 -1.65
CA LEU A 34 -9.36 2.00 -0.52
C LEU A 34 -10.15 3.28 -0.79
N ALA A 35 -9.54 4.25 -1.48
CA ALA A 35 -10.11 5.58 -1.69
C ALA A 35 -11.48 5.58 -2.37
N MET A 36 -11.75 4.61 -3.25
CA MET A 36 -13.04 4.51 -3.97
C MET A 36 -14.21 4.01 -3.11
N ARG A 37 -13.96 3.32 -2.00
CA ARG A 37 -15.01 2.65 -1.19
C ARG A 37 -15.03 3.06 0.28
N PHE A 38 -13.92 3.57 0.80
CA PHE A 38 -13.73 3.79 2.25
C PHE A 38 -13.31 5.23 2.57
N ALA A 39 -13.73 6.21 1.75
CA ALA A 39 -13.37 7.62 1.91
C ALA A 39 -13.69 8.23 3.29
N ALA A 40 -14.61 7.63 4.06
CA ALA A 40 -14.99 8.05 5.40
C ALA A 40 -14.27 7.28 6.54
N GLU A 41 -13.53 6.21 6.24
CA GLU A 41 -12.81 5.45 7.28
C GLU A 41 -11.49 6.14 7.63
N LYS A 42 -11.34 6.49 8.92
CA LYS A 42 -10.14 7.13 9.48
C LYS A 42 -8.92 6.20 9.57
N SER A 43 -9.05 4.93 9.20
CA SER A 43 -7.96 3.94 9.20
C SER A 43 -7.11 4.09 7.94
N ILE A 44 -6.36 5.19 7.88
CA ILE A 44 -5.45 5.48 6.76
C ILE A 44 -4.17 4.66 6.98
N PRO A 45 -3.82 3.71 6.08
CA PRO A 45 -2.55 3.00 6.16
C PRO A 45 -1.39 3.99 6.18
N GLN A 46 -0.33 3.67 6.92
CA GLN A 46 0.90 4.45 6.94
C GLN A 46 2.08 3.58 6.51
N LEU A 47 2.97 4.16 5.69
CA LEU A 47 4.21 3.52 5.30
C LEU A 47 5.30 3.93 6.27
N LEU A 48 5.75 2.98 7.09
CA LEU A 48 6.85 3.18 8.02
C LEU A 48 8.12 2.58 7.40
N VAL A 49 9.17 3.39 7.31
CA VAL A 49 10.47 2.98 6.79
C VAL A 49 11.55 3.25 7.82
N GLN A 50 12.59 2.40 7.80
CA GLN A 50 13.76 2.59 8.65
C GLN A 50 14.47 3.91 8.27
N PRO A 51 15.06 4.64 9.23
CA PRO A 51 15.87 5.82 8.94
C PRO A 51 16.96 5.53 7.88
N GLY A 52 17.09 6.42 6.90
CA GLY A 52 18.04 6.29 5.80
C GLY A 52 17.60 5.39 4.64
N VAL A 53 16.43 4.74 4.74
CA VAL A 53 15.86 3.94 3.65
C VAL A 53 14.89 4.78 2.83
N ASP A 54 15.11 4.83 1.52
CA ASP A 54 14.19 5.46 0.57
C ASP A 54 13.25 4.41 -0.05
N ALA A 55 11.98 4.45 0.38
CA ALA A 55 10.93 3.53 -0.10
C ALA A 55 10.64 3.67 -1.60
N SER A 56 10.98 4.81 -2.22
CA SER A 56 10.76 5.04 -3.65
C SER A 56 11.74 4.26 -4.52
N THR A 57 12.86 3.82 -3.95
CA THR A 57 13.90 3.03 -4.64
C THR A 57 13.94 1.57 -4.19
N LEU A 58 13.45 1.28 -2.97
CA LEU A 58 13.39 -0.07 -2.41
C LEU A 58 12.43 -0.98 -3.17
N ARG A 59 12.90 -2.15 -3.61
CA ARG A 59 12.11 -3.20 -4.29
C ARG A 59 12.32 -4.55 -3.60
N LEU A 60 11.29 -5.39 -3.62
CA LEU A 60 11.33 -6.76 -3.12
C LEU A 60 11.49 -7.70 -4.32
N ILE A 61 12.65 -8.36 -4.44
CA ILE A 61 13.01 -9.31 -5.51
C ILE A 61 13.29 -10.69 -4.94
#